data_AF-A0A7R7YGL6-F1
#
_entry.id   AF-A0A7R7YGL6-F1
#
_cell.length_a   1.000
_cell.length_b   1.000
_cell.length_c   1.000
_cell.angle_alpha   90.00
_cell.angle_beta   90.00
_cell.angle_gamma   90.00
#
_symmetry.space_group_name_H-M   'P 1'
#
loop_
_entity.id
_entity.type
_entity.pdbx_description
1 polymer ?
#
loop_
_entity_poly.entity_id
_entity_poly.type
_entity_poly.pdbx_seq_one_letter_code
_entity_poly.pdbx_strand_id
1 'polypeptide(L)'
;MKRLATALGILLAAASNAQAFCSEPYGRFSAPNAPGSFDRPDVPYCLSSYKWSGKHECDSWEIDSYKREVEEYIEKLNSFVNEANELSQQASRFAREAYDYARCEADETSSQHQ
;
A
#
# COMPACT_ATOMS: atom_id res chain seq x y z
N MET A 1 31.28 -16.42 -53.17
CA MET A 1 30.24 -16.70 -52.15
C MET A 1 30.75 -16.81 -50.71
N LYS A 2 32.02 -17.16 -50.43
CA LYS A 2 32.53 -17.24 -49.03
C LYS A 2 32.78 -15.90 -48.32
N ARG A 3 32.95 -14.80 -49.06
CA ARG A 3 33.27 -13.46 -48.50
C ARG A 3 32.04 -12.65 -48.04
N LEU A 4 30.84 -13.01 -48.49
CA LEU A 4 29.58 -12.36 -48.09
C LEU A 4 29.06 -12.89 -46.75
N ALA A 5 29.31 -14.17 -46.45
CA ALA A 5 28.93 -14.79 -45.17
C ALA A 5 29.75 -14.26 -43.99
N THR A 6 31.00 -13.84 -44.23
CA THR A 6 31.90 -13.30 -43.18
C THR A 6 31.55 -11.86 -42.80
N ALA A 7 31.00 -11.06 -43.73
CA ALA A 7 30.57 -9.70 -43.44
C ALA A 7 29.27 -9.66 -42.61
N LEU A 8 28.37 -10.64 -42.81
CA LEU A 8 27.10 -10.72 -42.09
C LEU A 8 27.29 -11.16 -40.62
N GLY A 9 28.30 -11.99 -40.33
CA GLY A 9 28.58 -12.45 -38.96
C GLY A 9 29.18 -11.37 -38.04
N ILE A 10 29.86 -10.37 -38.60
CA ILE A 10 30.51 -9.30 -37.81
C ILE A 10 29.50 -8.19 -37.43
N LEU A 11 28.46 -7.98 -38.23
CA LEU A 11 27.41 -6.98 -37.96
C LEU A 11 26.42 -7.39 -36.83
N LEU A 12 26.32 -8.69 -36.51
CA LEU A 12 25.46 -9.19 -35.43
C LEU A 12 26.13 -9.20 -34.04
N ALA A 13 27.44 -8.99 -33.94
CA ALA A 13 28.17 -8.98 -32.67
C ALA A 13 28.28 -7.58 -32.03
N ALA A 14 27.84 -6.52 -32.73
CA ALA A 14 27.96 -5.14 -32.26
C ALA A 14 26.74 -4.65 -31.45
N ALA A 15 25.71 -5.48 -31.24
CA ALA A 15 24.47 -5.11 -30.57
C ALA A 15 24.44 -5.45 -29.06
N SER A 16 25.55 -5.87 -28.46
CA SER A 16 25.56 -6.42 -27.10
C SER A 16 25.64 -5.38 -25.97
N ASN A 17 25.90 -4.11 -26.27
CA ASN A 17 25.84 -3.04 -25.27
C ASN A 17 24.45 -2.41 -25.26
N ALA A 18 23.42 -3.23 -24.98
CA ALA A 18 22.19 -2.66 -24.47
C ALA A 18 22.55 -2.06 -23.11
N GLN A 19 22.76 -0.73 -23.06
CA GLN A 19 22.77 0.00 -21.81
C GLN A 19 21.38 -0.21 -21.20
N ALA A 20 21.25 -1.24 -20.36
CA ALA A 20 20.15 -1.29 -19.41
C ALA A 20 20.26 0.01 -18.64
N PHE A 21 19.17 0.79 -18.58
CA PHE A 21 19.13 2.02 -17.81
C PHE A 21 18.41 1.69 -16.51
N CYS A 22 19.10 1.86 -15.38
CA CYS A 22 18.49 1.68 -14.08
C CYS A 22 17.44 2.77 -13.83
N SER A 23 16.19 2.37 -13.63
CA SER A 23 15.10 3.30 -13.33
C SER A 23 14.99 3.49 -11.81
N GLU A 24 15.28 4.70 -11.33
CA GLU A 24 15.08 5.05 -9.92
C GLU A 24 13.61 4.90 -9.53
N PRO A 25 13.29 4.22 -8.41
CA PRO A 25 11.93 4.14 -7.93
C PRO A 25 11.45 5.49 -7.37
N TYR A 26 10.18 5.79 -7.54
CA TYR A 26 9.55 6.95 -6.91
C TYR A 26 8.31 6.52 -6.12
N GLY A 27 8.22 6.99 -4.88
CA GLY A 27 7.09 6.73 -4.00
C GLY A 27 6.74 7.97 -3.17
N ARG A 28 5.45 8.34 -3.16
CA ARG A 28 4.91 9.29 -2.19
C ARG A 28 3.95 8.54 -1.28
N PHE A 29 4.19 8.64 0.01
CA PHE A 29 3.44 7.93 1.04
C PHE A 29 2.76 8.94 1.95
N SER A 30 1.49 8.70 2.26
CA SER A 30 0.78 9.42 3.32
C SER A 30 0.11 8.39 4.20
N ALA A 31 0.33 8.48 5.50
CA ALA A 31 -0.41 7.67 6.45
C ALA A 31 -1.89 8.09 6.43
N PRO A 32 -2.83 7.13 6.41
CA PRO A 32 -4.24 7.46 6.62
C PRO A 32 -4.47 7.95 8.05
N ASN A 33 -5.56 8.68 8.27
CA ASN A 33 -5.91 9.18 9.60
C ASN A 33 -6.72 8.15 10.36
N ALA A 34 -6.24 7.74 11.53
CA ALA A 34 -6.94 6.77 12.37
C ALA A 34 -8.16 7.41 13.05
N PRO A 35 -9.33 6.76 13.04
CA PRO A 35 -10.45 7.15 13.90
C PRO A 35 -10.02 7.03 15.37
N GLY A 36 -10.13 8.13 16.11
CA GLY A 36 -9.68 8.22 17.50
C GLY A 36 -10.73 7.76 18.49
N SER A 37 -10.38 7.79 19.78
CA SER A 37 -11.32 7.52 20.87
C SER A 37 -12.44 8.56 20.96
N PHE A 38 -12.23 9.77 20.44
CA PHE A 38 -13.26 10.82 20.35
C PHE A 38 -14.27 10.59 19.23
N ASP A 39 -13.95 9.76 18.23
CA ASP A 39 -14.86 9.40 17.15
C ASP A 39 -15.80 8.25 17.54
N ARG A 40 -15.53 7.60 18.68
CA ARG A 40 -16.34 6.50 19.18
C ARG A 40 -17.64 7.06 19.76
N PRO A 41 -18.81 6.54 19.33
CA PRO A 41 -20.09 6.95 19.89
C PRO A 41 -20.16 6.65 21.40
N ASP A 42 -20.77 7.57 22.14
CA ASP A 42 -21.01 7.38 23.57
C ASP A 42 -22.23 6.49 23.79
N VAL A 43 -22.11 5.58 24.76
CA VAL A 43 -23.22 4.71 25.14
C VAL A 43 -24.33 5.55 25.77
N PRO A 44 -25.58 5.49 25.27
CA PRO A 44 -26.69 6.22 25.84
C PRO A 44 -26.89 5.91 27.33
N TYR A 45 -27.22 6.92 28.12
CA TYR A 45 -27.39 6.77 29.57
C TYR A 45 -28.53 5.79 29.92
N CYS A 46 -29.56 5.72 29.07
CA CYS A 46 -30.69 4.80 29.24
C CYS A 46 -30.29 3.31 29.18
N LEU A 47 -29.09 2.97 28.67
CA LEU A 47 -28.50 1.62 28.70
C LEU A 47 -27.67 1.36 29.95
N SER A 48 -27.47 2.35 30.84
CA SER A 48 -26.58 2.25 32.00
C SER A 48 -26.88 1.02 32.87
N SER A 49 -28.15 0.69 33.10
CA SER A 49 -28.56 -0.45 33.91
C SER A 49 -28.53 -1.81 33.22
N TYR A 50 -28.44 -1.83 31.89
CA TYR A 50 -28.67 -3.03 31.10
C TYR A 50 -27.71 -4.16 31.47
N LYS A 51 -26.45 -3.83 31.75
CA LYS A 51 -25.40 -4.81 32.08
C LYS A 51 -25.71 -5.67 33.32
N TRP A 52 -26.43 -5.11 34.31
CA TRP A 52 -26.72 -5.82 35.56
C TRP A 52 -28.18 -6.22 35.72
N SER A 53 -29.12 -5.50 35.11
CA SER A 53 -30.56 -5.79 35.21
C SER A 53 -31.12 -6.55 34.01
N GLY A 54 -30.40 -6.57 32.88
CA GLY A 54 -30.93 -7.04 31.59
C GLY A 54 -32.04 -6.16 31.01
N LYS A 55 -32.31 -4.99 31.60
CA LYS A 55 -33.36 -4.04 31.21
C LYS A 55 -32.77 -2.65 30.96
N HIS A 56 -33.33 -1.95 29.99
CA HIS A 56 -33.01 -0.56 29.66
C HIS A 56 -34.26 0.30 29.65
N GLU A 57 -34.08 1.60 29.77
CA GLU A 57 -35.17 2.60 29.75
C GLU A 57 -35.20 3.39 28.43
N CYS A 58 -34.37 3.01 27.46
CA CYS A 58 -34.29 3.70 26.17
C CYS A 58 -35.59 3.61 25.36
N ASP A 59 -35.93 4.71 24.72
CA ASP A 59 -36.87 4.71 23.62
C ASP A 59 -36.27 4.00 22.39
N SER A 60 -37.13 3.50 21.50
CA SER A 60 -36.67 2.82 20.28
C SER A 60 -35.80 3.70 19.39
N TRP A 61 -36.16 4.99 19.25
CA TRP A 61 -35.42 5.93 18.41
C TRP A 61 -34.00 6.19 18.93
N GLU A 62 -33.78 6.19 20.25
CA GLU A 62 -32.47 6.41 20.87
C GLU A 62 -31.55 5.21 20.64
N ILE A 63 -32.10 3.99 20.76
CA ILE A 63 -31.39 2.76 20.41
C ILE A 63 -31.00 2.74 18.94
N ASP A 64 -31.93 3.10 18.05
CA ASP A 64 -31.68 3.07 16.61
C ASP A 64 -30.69 4.16 16.18
N SER A 65 -30.68 5.32 16.84
CA SER A 65 -29.67 6.36 16.64
C SER A 65 -28.28 5.84 17.02
N TYR A 66 -28.16 5.30 18.24
CA TYR A 66 -26.88 4.78 18.74
C TYR A 66 -26.33 3.64 17.88
N LYS A 67 -27.19 2.72 17.41
CA LYS A 67 -26.78 1.66 16.48
C LYS A 67 -26.18 2.23 15.19
N ARG A 68 -26.83 3.24 14.60
CA ARG A 68 -26.34 3.88 13.38
C ARG A 68 -24.99 4.55 13.59
N GLU A 69 -24.82 5.26 14.69
CA GLU A 69 -23.54 5.88 15.04
C GLU A 69 -22.42 4.83 15.21
N VAL A 70 -22.74 3.69 15.82
CA VAL A 70 -21.81 2.56 15.95
C VAL A 70 -21.45 1.96 14.59
N GLU A 71 -22.43 1.75 13.72
CA GLU A 71 -22.22 1.27 12.35
C GLU A 71 -21.31 2.22 11.57
N GLU A 72 -21.57 3.53 11.61
CA GLU A 72 -20.74 4.56 10.98
C GLU A 72 -19.31 4.55 11.52
N TYR A 73 -19.12 4.36 12.83
CA TYR A 73 -17.78 4.26 13.42
C TYR A 73 -17.03 3.00 12.96
N ILE A 74 -17.72 1.86 12.85
CA ILE A 74 -17.15 0.62 12.32
C ILE A 74 -16.76 0.78 10.85
N GLU A 75 -17.58 1.46 10.04
CA GLU A 75 -17.26 1.76 8.64
C GLU A 75 -15.98 2.60 8.52
N LYS A 76 -15.83 3.64 9.36
CA LYS A 76 -14.59 4.45 9.42
C LYS A 76 -13.37 3.60 9.77
N LEU A 77 -13.48 2.69 10.74
CA LEU A 77 -12.39 1.78 11.10
C LEU A 77 -12.01 0.85 9.95
N ASN A 78 -13.00 0.31 9.23
CA ASN A 78 -12.78 -0.53 8.07
C ASN A 78 -12.09 0.24 6.93
N SER A 79 -12.51 1.49 6.67
CA SER A 79 -11.83 2.36 5.69
C SER A 79 -10.36 2.57 6.05
N PHE A 80 -10.10 2.92 7.31
CA PHE A 80 -8.73 3.12 7.81
C PHE A 80 -7.85 1.87 7.62
N VAL A 81 -8.38 0.68 7.93
CA VAL A 81 -7.66 -0.58 7.72
C VAL A 81 -7.35 -0.81 6.23
N ASN A 82 -8.31 -0.55 5.35
CA ASN A 82 -8.11 -0.71 3.91
C ASN A 82 -7.04 0.24 3.38
N GLU A 83 -7.10 1.52 3.74
CA GLU A 83 -6.11 2.52 3.35
C GLU A 83 -4.71 2.18 3.89
N ALA A 84 -4.62 1.70 5.13
CA ALA A 84 -3.36 1.27 5.73
C ALA A 84 -2.76 0.05 5.00
N ASN A 85 -3.60 -0.90 4.58
CA ASN A 85 -3.17 -2.05 3.79
C ASN A 85 -2.67 -1.64 2.41
N GLU A 86 -3.37 -0.72 1.73
CA GLU A 86 -2.94 -0.18 0.45
C GLU A 86 -1.59 0.53 0.56
N LEU A 87 -1.40 1.32 1.60
CA LEU A 87 -0.13 1.98 1.89
C LEU A 87 1.00 0.95 2.11
N SER A 88 0.74 -0.08 2.90
CA SER A 88 1.71 -1.16 3.17
C SER A 88 2.15 -1.88 1.88
N GLN A 89 1.20 -2.16 0.98
CA GLN A 89 1.50 -2.77 -0.31
C GLN A 89 2.32 -1.85 -1.22
N GLN A 90 2.01 -0.55 -1.23
CA GLN A 90 2.79 0.45 -1.98
C GLN A 90 4.22 0.53 -1.45
N ALA A 91 4.41 0.61 -0.14
CA ALA A 91 5.72 0.62 0.49
C ALA A 91 6.52 -0.65 0.16
N SER A 92 5.86 -1.81 0.19
CA SER A 92 6.48 -3.10 -0.18
C SER A 92 6.91 -3.16 -1.65
N ARG A 93 6.12 -2.59 -2.57
CA ARG A 93 6.50 -2.48 -3.99
C ARG A 93 7.71 -1.58 -4.16
N PHE A 94 7.67 -0.37 -3.58
CA PHE A 94 8.76 0.58 -3.63
C PHE A 94 10.07 -0.02 -3.08
N ALA A 95 10.02 -0.76 -1.97
CA ALA A 95 11.20 -1.41 -1.41
C ALA A 95 11.83 -2.44 -2.36
N ARG A 96 11.01 -3.19 -3.12
CA ARG A 96 11.51 -4.12 -4.15
C ARG A 96 12.13 -3.37 -5.33
N GLU A 97 11.46 -2.33 -5.81
CA GLU A 97 11.97 -1.51 -6.92
C GLU A 97 13.30 -0.83 -6.55
N ALA A 98 13.44 -0.36 -5.30
CA ALA A 98 14.70 0.19 -4.78
C ALA A 98 15.82 -0.84 -4.73
N TYR A 99 15.51 -2.08 -4.33
CA TYR A 99 16.47 -3.17 -4.37
C TYR A 99 16.91 -3.49 -5.81
N ASP A 100 15.95 -3.60 -6.74
CA ASP A 100 16.24 -3.90 -8.14
C ASP A 100 17.05 -2.77 -8.80
N TYR A 101 16.74 -1.51 -8.50
CA TYR A 101 17.51 -0.35 -8.92
C TYR A 101 18.96 -0.40 -8.41
N ALA A 102 19.16 -0.62 -7.11
CA ALA A 102 20.51 -0.71 -6.53
C ALA A 102 21.33 -1.88 -7.12
N ARG A 103 20.70 -3.03 -7.38
CA ARG A 103 21.37 -4.15 -8.06
C ARG A 103 21.76 -3.77 -9.48
N CYS A 104 20.86 -3.14 -10.22
CA CYS A 104 21.13 -2.69 -11.59
C CYS A 104 22.32 -1.71 -11.61
N GLU A 105 22.34 -0.71 -10.73
CA GLU A 105 23.43 0.29 -10.67
C GLU A 105 24.78 -0.35 -10.33
N ALA A 106 24.78 -1.35 -9.45
CA ALA A 106 25.96 -2.13 -9.12
C ALA A 106 26.48 -2.93 -10.33
N ASP A 107 25.59 -3.58 -11.07
CA ASP A 107 25.93 -4.34 -12.28
C ASP A 107 26.49 -3.41 -13.37
N GLU A 108 25.81 -2.29 -13.65
CA GLU A 108 26.28 -1.24 -14.58
C GLU A 108 27.69 -0.78 -14.20
N THR A 109 27.91 -0.40 -12.94
CA THR A 109 29.21 0.08 -12.43
C THR A 109 30.29 -0.98 -12.58
N SER A 110 29.99 -2.25 -12.29
CA SER A 110 30.95 -3.35 -12.41
C SER A 110 31.35 -3.64 -13.86
N SER A 111 30.43 -3.43 -14.81
CA SER A 111 30.65 -3.66 -16.24
C SER A 111 31.44 -2.54 -16.92
N GLN A 112 31.44 -1.32 -16.39
CA GLN A 112 32.21 -0.18 -16.92
C GLN A 112 33.73 -0.38 -16.87
N HIS A 113 34.21 -1.34 -16.07
CA HIS A 113 35.64 -1.62 -15.87
C HIS A 113 36.12 -2.92 -16.54
N GLN A 114 35.30 -3.54 -17.39
CA GLN A 114 35.66 -4.70 -18.23
C GLN A 114 35.94 -4.27 -19.67
#